data_AF-A0A5B8I7K8-F1
#
_entry.id   AF-A0A5B8I7K8-F1
#
_cell.length_a   1.000
_cell.length_b   1.000
_cell.length_c   1.000
_cell.angle_alpha   90.00
_cell.angle_beta   90.00
_cell.angle_gamma   90.00
#
_symmetry.space_group_name_H-M   'P 1'
#
loop_
_entity.id
_entity.type
_entity.pdbx_description
1 polymer ?
#
loop_
_entity_poly.entity_id
_entity_poly.type
_entity_poly.pdbx_seq_one_letter_code
_entity_poly.pdbx_strand_id
1 'polypeptide(L)'
;MRNTITLCWQYLRAFALIYLCLFAGNAISALLPITIPGSILGMLILFALLASQILPSSWVKPGCRLLIRHMALLFVPIGVGVMNYFGILRDQFGPIVVSCLISTFVVMIVVGYTTQIMHRDQQLLRQNSADTKEEK
;
A
#
# COMPACT_ATOMS: atom_id res chain seq x y z
N MET A 1 20.76 -32.39 0.48
CA MET A 1 21.52 -31.16 0.13
C MET A 1 21.03 -30.44 -1.15
N ARG A 2 20.23 -31.07 -2.02
CA ARG A 2 19.75 -30.47 -3.30
C ARG A 2 18.65 -29.40 -3.17
N ASN A 3 18.01 -29.29 -2.00
CA ASN A 3 16.93 -28.32 -1.76
C ASN A 3 17.40 -26.90 -1.43
N THR A 4 18.56 -26.71 -0.78
CA THR A 4 19.00 -25.35 -0.38
C THR A 4 19.31 -24.46 -1.58
N ILE A 5 19.85 -25.04 -2.65
CA ILE A 5 20.15 -24.34 -3.91
C ILE A 5 18.86 -23.91 -4.60
N THR A 6 17.84 -24.78 -4.66
CA THR A 6 16.55 -24.43 -5.27
C THR A 6 15.79 -23.41 -4.44
N LEU A 7 15.88 -23.45 -3.11
CA LEU A 7 15.35 -22.39 -2.25
C LEU A 7 16.03 -21.05 -2.53
N CYS A 8 17.37 -21.01 -2.57
CA CYS A 8 18.12 -19.79 -2.84
C CYS A 8 17.72 -19.18 -4.20
N TRP A 9 17.57 -20.01 -5.23
CA TRP A 9 17.06 -19.60 -6.54
C TRP A 9 15.65 -19.02 -6.48
N GLN A 10 14.76 -19.61 -5.67
CA GLN A 10 13.39 -19.10 -5.48
C GLN A 10 13.35 -17.73 -4.80
N TYR A 11 14.26 -17.44 -3.87
CA TYR A 11 14.37 -16.10 -3.29
C TYR A 11 14.93 -15.11 -4.32
N LEU A 12 16.00 -15.47 -5.03
CA LEU A 12 16.63 -14.60 -6.02
C LEU A 12 15.64 -14.18 -7.12
N ARG A 13 14.87 -15.12 -7.69
CA ARG A 13 13.83 -14.81 -8.68
C ARG A 13 12.76 -13.87 -8.12
N ALA A 14 12.36 -14.05 -6.86
CA ALA A 14 11.30 -13.26 -6.24
C ALA A 14 11.77 -11.80 -6.08
N PHE A 15 12.99 -11.61 -5.58
CA PHE A 15 13.62 -10.31 -5.46
C PHE A 15 13.80 -9.63 -6.81
N ALA A 16 14.28 -10.37 -7.82
CA ALA A 16 14.45 -9.84 -9.17
C ALA A 16 13.12 -9.34 -9.77
N LEU A 17 12.02 -10.10 -9.60
CA LEU A 17 10.70 -9.70 -10.07
C LEU A 17 10.18 -8.43 -9.38
N ILE A 18 10.36 -8.33 -8.05
CA ILE A 18 9.96 -7.14 -7.28
C ILE A 18 10.77 -5.91 -7.76
N TYR A 19 12.08 -6.05 -7.91
CA TYR A 19 12.95 -4.97 -8.38
C TYR A 19 12.65 -4.56 -9.82
N LEU A 20 12.33 -5.52 -10.70
CA LEU A 20 11.97 -5.23 -12.09
C LEU A 20 10.66 -4.42 -12.15
N CYS A 21 9.65 -4.79 -11.34
CA CYS A 21 8.42 -4.02 -11.25
C CYS A 21 8.66 -2.61 -10.72
N LEU A 22 9.53 -2.45 -9.71
CA LEU A 22 9.93 -1.15 -9.19
C LEU A 22 10.65 -0.31 -10.26
N PHE A 23 11.58 -0.90 -11.01
CA PHE A 23 12.30 -0.20 -12.08
C PHE A 23 11.36 0.22 -13.21
N ALA A 24 10.44 -0.65 -13.62
CA ALA A 24 9.39 -0.32 -14.57
C ALA A 24 8.50 0.83 -14.06
N GLY A 25 8.10 0.79 -12.79
CA GLY A 25 7.32 1.86 -12.15
C GLY A 25 8.07 3.20 -12.10
N ASN A 26 9.37 3.19 -11.82
CA ASN A 26 10.22 4.39 -11.86
C ASN A 26 10.39 4.91 -13.29
N ALA A 27 10.59 4.04 -14.28
CA ALA A 27 10.69 4.45 -15.68
C ALA A 27 9.38 5.10 -16.15
N ILE A 28 8.24 4.49 -15.82
CA ILE A 28 6.91 5.02 -16.15
C ILE A 28 6.66 6.35 -15.41
N SER A 29 7.02 6.45 -14.13
CA SER A 29 6.95 7.69 -13.35
C SER A 29 7.77 8.82 -13.98
N ALA A 30 8.95 8.52 -14.54
CA ALA A 30 9.78 9.53 -15.21
C ALA A 30 9.23 9.98 -16.58
N LEU A 31 8.46 9.13 -17.26
CA LEU A 31 7.80 9.43 -18.53
C LEU A 31 6.49 10.22 -18.35
N LEU A 32 5.87 10.09 -17.19
CA LEU A 32 4.61 10.73 -16.84
C LEU A 32 4.86 12.13 -16.24
N PRO A 33 4.10 13.16 -16.63
CA PRO A 33 4.21 14.50 -16.04
C PRO A 33 3.59 14.62 -14.64
N ILE A 34 3.14 13.51 -14.03
CA ILE A 34 2.47 13.48 -12.72
C ILE A 34 3.43 13.00 -11.63
N THR A 35 3.39 13.64 -10.45
CA THR A 35 4.25 13.33 -9.30
C THR A 35 3.76 12.10 -8.52
N ILE A 36 3.64 10.95 -9.18
CA ILE A 36 3.39 9.67 -8.50
C ILE A 36 4.73 8.98 -8.27
N PRO A 37 5.08 8.64 -7.00
CA PRO A 37 6.28 7.88 -6.72
C PRO A 37 6.30 6.57 -7.50
N GLY A 38 7.41 6.28 -8.19
CA GLY A 38 7.52 5.06 -8.99
C GLY A 38 7.38 3.76 -8.18
N SER A 39 7.58 3.80 -6.85
CA SER A 39 7.28 2.68 -5.96
C SER A 39 5.80 2.32 -5.92
N ILE A 40 4.89 3.30 -5.95
CA ILE A 40 3.44 3.07 -6.01
C ILE A 40 3.07 2.45 -7.35
N LEU A 41 3.60 3.00 -8.45
CA LEU A 41 3.38 2.44 -9.78
C LEU A 41 3.94 1.01 -9.91
N GLY A 42 5.12 0.74 -9.35
CA GLY A 42 5.71 -0.59 -9.32
C GLY A 42 4.85 -1.60 -8.55
N MET A 43 4.22 -1.19 -7.44
CA MET A 43 3.25 -2.01 -6.72
C MET A 43 1.99 -2.28 -7.56
N LEU A 44 1.46 -1.27 -8.26
CA LEU A 44 0.31 -1.44 -9.15
C LEU A 44 0.61 -2.36 -10.33
N ILE A 45 1.80 -2.26 -10.93
CA ILE A 45 2.25 -3.14 -12.01
C ILE A 45 2.34 -4.58 -11.49
N LEU A 46 3.01 -4.80 -10.36
CA LEU A 46 3.09 -6.12 -9.75
C LEU A 46 1.70 -6.67 -9.44
N PHE A 47 0.80 -5.84 -8.90
CA PHE A 47 -0.59 -6.21 -8.65
C PHE A 47 -1.33 -6.60 -9.93
N ALA A 48 -1.21 -5.82 -11.01
CA ALA A 48 -1.82 -6.13 -12.29
C ALA A 48 -1.30 -7.46 -12.87
N LEU A 49 0.02 -7.72 -12.81
CA LEU A 49 0.62 -8.98 -13.27
C LEU A 49 0.09 -10.20 -12.48
N LEU A 50 -0.12 -10.04 -11.17
CA LEU A 50 -0.73 -11.07 -10.33
C LEU A 50 -2.22 -11.23 -10.61
N ALA A 51 -2.95 -10.12 -10.79
CA ALA A 51 -4.39 -10.12 -11.07
C ALA A 51 -4.70 -10.78 -12.42
N SER A 52 -3.88 -10.52 -13.46
CA SER A 52 -3.98 -11.15 -14.77
C SER A 52 -3.53 -12.63 -14.79
N GLN A 53 -3.11 -13.20 -13.65
CA GLN A 53 -2.60 -14.57 -13.50
C GLN A 53 -1.39 -14.93 -14.38
N ILE A 54 -0.79 -13.95 -15.06
CA ILE A 54 0.44 -14.11 -15.86
C ILE A 54 1.59 -14.51 -14.93
N LEU A 55 1.62 -13.93 -13.72
CA LEU A 55 2.64 -14.22 -12.72
C LEU A 55 2.04 -15.02 -11.55
N PRO A 56 2.39 -16.32 -11.39
CA PRO A 56 1.89 -17.11 -10.28
C PRO A 56 2.40 -16.57 -8.94
N SER A 57 1.49 -16.39 -7.97
CA SER A 57 1.81 -15.81 -6.66
C SER A 57 2.91 -16.55 -5.89
N SER A 58 3.12 -17.84 -6.17
CA SER A 58 4.16 -18.67 -5.56
C SER A 58 5.58 -18.23 -5.91
N TRP A 59 5.76 -17.46 -6.99
CA TRP A 59 7.08 -17.01 -7.43
C TRP A 59 7.58 -15.83 -6.62
N VAL A 60 6.68 -14.93 -6.19
CA VAL A 60 7.03 -13.69 -5.50
C VAL A 60 6.85 -13.80 -3.97
N LYS A 61 5.93 -14.68 -3.53
CA LYS A 61 5.65 -14.97 -2.11
C LYS A 61 6.88 -15.16 -1.21
N PRO A 62 7.91 -15.96 -1.56
CA PRO A 62 9.06 -16.16 -0.67
C PRO A 62 9.85 -14.86 -0.44
N GLY A 63 10.07 -14.07 -1.49
CA GLY A 63 10.74 -12.76 -1.39
C GLY A 63 9.95 -11.76 -0.56
N CYS A 64 8.64 -11.61 -0.83
CA CYS A 64 7.77 -10.72 -0.05
C CYS A 64 7.73 -11.10 1.44
N ARG A 65 7.61 -12.40 1.75
CA ARG A 65 7.58 -12.88 3.14
C ARG A 65 8.84 -12.50 3.90
N LEU A 66 10.01 -12.59 3.26
CA LEU A 66 11.28 -12.21 3.86
C LEU A 66 11.36 -10.70 4.12
N LEU A 67 10.99 -9.88 3.13
CA LEU A 67 10.95 -8.42 3.25
C LEU A 67 10.01 -7.95 4.38
N ILE A 68 8.79 -8.47 4.39
CA ILE A 68 7.78 -8.11 5.40
C ILE A 68 8.23 -8.54 6.80
N ARG A 69 8.82 -9.75 6.93
CA ARG A 69 9.34 -10.24 8.21
C ARG A 69 10.45 -9.34 8.77
N HIS A 70 11.27 -8.73 7.92
CA HIS A 70 12.37 -7.84 8.32
C HIS A 70 12.08 -6.36 8.04
N MET A 71 10.82 -5.98 7.86
CA MET A 71 10.41 -4.61 7.52
C MET A 71 10.88 -3.60 8.56
N ALA A 72 10.83 -3.94 9.85
CA ALA A 72 11.35 -3.10 10.93
C ALA A 72 12.85 -2.79 10.77
N LEU A 73 13.66 -3.78 10.37
CA LEU A 73 15.09 -3.59 10.12
C LEU A 73 15.34 -2.67 8.92
N LEU A 74 14.52 -2.78 7.87
CA LEU A 74 14.62 -1.92 6.68
C LEU A 74 14.25 -0.45 6.98
N PHE A 75 13.49 -0.18 8.04
CA PHE A 75 13.21 1.19 8.48
C PHE A 75 14.34 1.84 9.28
N VAL A 76 15.25 1.06 9.87
CA VAL A 76 16.35 1.63 10.66
C VAL A 76 17.23 2.57 9.83
N PRO A 77 17.73 2.19 8.63
CA PRO A 77 18.52 3.09 7.78
C PRO A 77 17.77 4.35 7.37
N ILE A 78 16.47 4.21 7.07
CA ILE A 78 15.60 5.32 6.68
C ILE A 78 15.46 6.31 7.86
N GLY A 79 15.23 5.80 9.07
CA GLY A 79 15.15 6.60 10.30
C GLY A 79 16.45 7.31 10.63
N VAL A 80 17.60 6.62 10.50
CA VAL A 80 18.93 7.25 10.67
C VAL A 80 19.15 8.35 9.64
N GLY A 81 18.72 8.17 8.39
CA GLY A 81 18.79 9.23 7.37
C GLY A 81 18.00 10.49 7.74
N VAL A 82 16.85 10.32 8.41
CA VAL A 82 16.04 11.45 8.91
C VAL A 82 16.75 12.20 10.04
N MET A 83 17.61 11.55 10.82
CA MET A 83 18.36 12.21 11.90
C MET A 83 19.30 13.31 11.38
N ASN A 84 19.69 13.29 10.10
CA ASN A 84 20.44 14.39 9.49
C ASN A 84 19.66 15.71 9.50
N TYR A 85 18.32 15.67 9.59
CA TYR A 85 17.43 16.83 9.64
C TYR A 85 16.85 17.07 11.04
N PHE A 86 17.43 16.45 12.08
CA PHE A 86 16.89 16.47 13.43
C PHE A 86 16.65 17.88 14.00
N GLY A 87 17.51 18.86 13.66
CA GLY A 87 17.33 20.25 14.09
C GLY A 87 16.01 20.86 13.59
N ILE A 88 15.70 20.70 12.30
CA ILE A 88 14.47 21.20 11.69
C ILE A 88 13.25 20.47 12.25
N LEU A 89 13.37 19.15 12.44
CA LEU A 89 12.31 18.34 13.04
C LEU A 89 11.99 18.77 14.47
N ARG A 90 13.01 19.15 15.25
CA ARG A 90 12.84 19.62 16.62
C ARG A 90 12.11 20.97 16.67
N ASP A 91 12.49 21.90 15.82
CA ASP A 91 11.85 23.23 15.76
C ASP A 91 10.40 23.16 15.28
N GLN A 92 10.10 22.22 14.36
CA GLN A 92 8.75 22.01 13.81
C GLN A 92 7.98 20.86 14.45
N PHE A 93 8.46 20.31 15.57
CA PHE A 93 7.86 19.12 16.19
C PHE A 93 6.39 19.36 16.58
N GLY A 94 6.09 20.52 17.18
CA GLY A 94 4.74 20.90 17.58
C GLY A 94 3.77 20.93 16.38
N PRO A 95 4.03 21.74 15.33
CA PRO A 95 3.21 21.76 14.13
C PRO A 95 3.05 20.40 13.43
N ILE A 96 4.10 19.57 13.38
CA ILE A 96 4.04 18.22 12.80
C ILE A 96 3.06 17.33 13.58
N VAL A 97 3.21 17.25 14.90
CA VAL A 97 2.35 16.39 15.73
C VAL A 97 0.89 16.87 15.68
N VAL A 98 0.67 18.18 15.83
CA VAL A 98 -0.68 18.76 15.81
C VAL A 98 -1.36 18.55 14.46
N SER A 99 -0.65 18.80 13.35
CA SER A 99 -1.21 18.59 12.01
C SER A 99 -1.55 17.12 11.76
N CYS A 100 -0.67 16.18 12.14
CA CYS A 100 -0.93 14.75 11.99
C CYS A 100 -2.14 14.26 12.81
N LEU A 101 -2.27 14.70 14.06
CA LEU A 101 -3.40 14.30 14.90
C LEU A 101 -4.70 14.89 14.36
N ILE A 102 -4.75 16.20 14.12
CA ILE A 102 -5.94 16.87 13.62
C ILE A 102 -6.34 16.29 12.27
N SER A 103 -5.40 16.10 11.33
CA SER A 103 -5.71 15.53 10.01
C SER A 103 -6.27 14.12 10.13
N THR A 104 -5.72 13.30 11.04
CA THR A 104 -6.20 11.92 11.25
C THR A 104 -7.62 11.90 11.78
N PHE A 105 -7.95 12.73 12.78
CA PHE A 105 -9.30 12.85 13.29
C PHE A 105 -10.28 13.38 12.25
N VAL A 106 -9.90 14.42 11.52
CA VAL A 106 -10.73 14.99 10.46
C VAL A 106 -11.00 13.96 9.37
N VAL A 107 -9.99 13.25 8.88
CA VAL A 107 -10.16 12.20 7.87
C VAL A 107 -11.06 11.09 8.40
N MET A 108 -10.87 10.65 9.65
CA MET A 108 -11.70 9.59 10.26
C MET A 108 -13.17 10.02 10.37
N ILE A 109 -13.44 11.25 10.81
CA ILE A 109 -14.79 11.81 10.91
C ILE A 109 -15.42 11.91 9.52
N VAL A 110 -14.73 12.52 8.56
CA VAL A 110 -15.26 12.72 7.20
C VAL A 110 -15.55 11.38 6.53
N VAL A 111 -14.60 10.44 6.53
CA VAL A 111 -14.79 9.11 5.93
C VAL A 111 -15.90 8.34 6.66
N GLY A 112 -15.98 8.45 7.98
CA GLY A 112 -17.04 7.85 8.79
C GLY A 112 -18.44 8.38 8.42
N TYR A 113 -18.60 9.70 8.35
CA TYR A 113 -19.86 10.32 7.93
C TYR A 113 -20.22 10.01 6.48
N THR A 114 -19.27 10.08 5.54
CA THR A 114 -19.50 9.73 4.14
C THR A 114 -19.98 8.28 4.00
N THR A 115 -19.33 7.36 4.73
CA THR A 115 -19.71 5.94 4.73
C THR A 115 -21.09 5.73 5.36
N GLN A 116 -21.40 6.43 6.45
CA GLN A 116 -22.71 6.34 7.11
C GLN A 116 -23.84 6.88 6.22
N ILE A 117 -23.62 7.98 5.51
CA ILE A 117 -24.59 8.54 4.55
C ILE A 117 -24.83 7.54 3.41
N MET A 118 -23.77 7.01 2.80
CA MET A 118 -23.85 6.03 1.72
C MET A 118 -24.60 4.76 2.13
N HIS A 119 -24.36 4.25 3.35
CA HIS A 119 -25.05 3.05 3.84
C HIS A 119 -26.49 3.33 4.30
N ARG A 120 -26.81 4.53 4.77
CA ARG A 120 -28.18 4.90 5.16
C ARG A 120 -29.14 4.90 3.96
N ASP A 121 -28.69 5.36 2.80
CA ASP A 121 -29.47 5.29 1.55
C ASP A 121 -29.75 3.85 1.10
N GLN A 122 -28.80 2.94 1.30
CA GLN A 122 -29.00 1.53 0.94
C GLN A 122 -29.98 0.79 1.86
N GLN A 123 -30.06 1.17 3.14
CA GLN A 123 -31.01 0.58 4.08
C GLN A 123 -32.45 1.06 3.83
N LEU A 124 -32.64 2.34 3.53
CA LEU A 124 -33.96 2.90 3.20
C LEU A 124 -34.52 2.32 1.89
N LEU A 125 -33.68 2.13 0.86
CA LEU A 125 -34.10 1.50 -0.40
C LEU A 125 -34.40 0.00 -0.25
N ARG A 126 -33.64 -0.73 0.58
CA ARG A 126 -33.93 -2.15 0.90
C ARG A 126 -35.23 -2.31 1.68
N GLN A 127 -35.52 -1.42 2.62
CA GLN A 127 -36.73 -1.46 3.43
C GLN A 127 -37.98 -1.13 2.60
N ASN A 128 -37.89 -0.11 1.73
CA ASN A 128 -38.98 0.27 0.81
C ASN A 128 -39.28 -0.82 -0.24
N SER A 129 -38.25 -1.57 -0.67
CA SER A 129 -38.41 -2.72 -1.57
C SER A 129 -39.01 -3.96 -0.90
N ALA A 130 -38.91 -4.08 0.43
CA ALA A 130 -39.52 -5.16 1.20
C ALA A 130 -41.00 -4.87 1.48
N ASP A 131 -41.32 -3.62 1.84
CA ASP A 131 -42.68 -3.15 2.10
C ASP A 131 -43.57 -3.23 0.84
N THR A 132 -43.03 -2.83 -0.33
CA THR A 132 -43.74 -2.94 -1.63
C THR A 132 -44.03 -4.41 -2.04
N LYS A 133 -43.34 -5.40 -1.47
CA LYS A 133 -43.56 -6.83 -1.75
C LYS A 133 -44.56 -7.48 -0.81
N GLU A 134 -44.79 -6.94 0.38
CA GLU A 134 -45.83 -7.43 1.30
C GLU A 134 -47.22 -6.87 0.95
N GLU A 135 -47.31 -5.74 0.24
CA GLU A 135 -48.57 -5.14 -0.20
C GLU A 135 -49.16 -5.75 -1.50
N LYS A 136 -48.48 -6.70 -2.15
CA LYS A 136 -48.92 -7.38 -3.38
C LYS A 136 -49.15 -8.88 -3.18
#